data_AF-A0A4Q1V5N3-F1
#
_entry.id   AF-A0A4Q1V5N3-F1
#
_cell.length_a   1.000
_cell.length_b   1.000
_cell.length_c   1.000
_cell.angle_alpha   90.00
_cell.angle_beta   90.00
_cell.angle_gamma   90.00
#
_symmetry.space_group_name_H-M   'P 1'
#
loop_
_entity.id
_entity.type
_entity.pdbx_description
1 polymer ?
#
loop_
_entity_poly.entity_id
_entity_poly.type
_entity_poly.pdbx_seq_one_letter_code
_entity_poly.pdbx_strand_id
1 'polypeptide(L)' 'MAKAKKQTARGRKQDRARVAAGQDYEVGYEAKKTRRSAPAVKKAVKKVGNSRKKVEKRLGR' A
#
# COMPACT_ATOMS: atom_id res chain seq x y z
N MET A 1 30.47 -10.45 1.24
CA MET A 1 29.07 -10.92 1.06
C MET A 1 28.20 -10.27 2.14
N ALA A 2 27.17 -9.49 1.77
CA ALA A 2 26.31 -8.83 2.75
C ALA A 2 25.44 -9.84 3.49
N LYS A 3 25.46 -9.83 4.83
CA LYS A 3 24.58 -10.67 5.68
C LYS A 3 23.11 -10.37 5.36
N ALA A 4 22.32 -11.40 5.07
CA ALA A 4 20.87 -11.28 4.96
C ALA A 4 20.30 -10.75 6.29
N LYS A 5 19.66 -9.57 6.26
CA LYS A 5 19.00 -8.99 7.43
C LYS A 5 17.90 -9.95 7.91
N LYS A 6 17.98 -10.41 9.16
CA LYS A 6 16.88 -11.15 9.81
C LYS A 6 15.60 -10.31 9.74
N GLN A 7 14.57 -10.80 9.05
CA GLN A 7 13.28 -10.14 8.96
C GLN A 7 12.58 -10.18 10.32
N THR A 8 12.63 -9.08 11.06
CA THR A 8 11.94 -8.95 12.34
C THR A 8 10.46 -8.70 12.13
N ALA A 9 9.61 -9.12 13.08
CA ALA A 9 8.16 -8.87 13.02
C ALA A 9 7.82 -7.36 12.91
N ARG A 10 8.69 -6.50 13.46
CA ARG A 10 8.56 -5.03 13.40
C ARG A 10 8.68 -4.49 11.97
N GLY A 11 9.60 -5.01 11.16
CA GLY A 11 9.79 -4.62 9.76
C GLY A 11 8.58 -4.99 8.89
N ARG A 12 8.11 -6.24 8.99
CA ARG A 12 6.92 -6.71 8.26
C ARG A 12 5.67 -5.88 8.52
N LYS A 13 5.50 -5.36 9.75
CA LYS A 13 4.38 -4.47 10.10
C LYS A 13 4.48 -3.10 9.43
N GLN A 14 5.69 -2.56 9.27
CA GLN A 14 5.91 -1.29 8.58
C GLN A 14 5.62 -1.40 7.08
N ASP A 15 6.05 -2.49 6.44
CA ASP A 15 5.80 -2.72 5.01
C ASP A 15 4.29 -2.84 4.74
N ARG A 16 3.57 -3.63 5.56
CA ARG A 16 2.11 -3.79 5.45
C ARG A 16 1.30 -2.53 5.73
N ALA A 17 1.90 -1.50 6.31
CA ALA A 17 1.21 -0.23 6.57
C ALA A 17 1.23 0.72 5.37
N ARG A 18 1.99 0.38 4.31
CA ARG A 18 2.20 1.23 3.15
C ARG A 18 1.66 0.58 1.88
N VAL A 19 1.20 1.42 0.95
CA VAL A 19 0.78 1.06 -0.40
C VAL A 19 1.76 1.68 -1.37
N ALA A 20 2.54 0.85 -2.06
CA ALA A 20 3.45 1.31 -3.09
C ALA A 20 2.68 1.55 -4.39
N ALA A 21 2.42 2.80 -4.75
CA ALA A 21 1.70 3.15 -5.99
C ALA A 21 2.42 2.73 -7.28
N GLY A 22 3.72 2.45 -7.21
CA GLY A 22 4.51 1.92 -8.33
C GLY A 22 4.47 0.40 -8.46
N GLN A 23 3.90 -0.32 -7.49
CA GLN A 23 3.78 -1.78 -7.53
C GLN A 23 2.37 -2.16 -7.95
N ASP A 24 2.20 -2.71 -9.14
CA ASP A 24 0.87 -3.04 -9.67
C ASP A 24 0.14 -4.10 -8.84
N TYR A 25 0.87 -5.01 -8.19
CA TYR A 25 0.28 -5.97 -7.25
C TYR A 25 -0.37 -5.28 -6.03
N GLU A 26 0.32 -4.32 -5.41
CA GLU A 26 -0.21 -3.58 -4.25
C GLU A 26 -1.40 -2.71 -4.64
N VAL A 27 -1.30 -2.02 -5.78
CA VAL A 27 -2.39 -1.20 -6.32
C VAL A 27 -3.60 -2.07 -6.66
N GLY A 28 -3.38 -3.23 -7.28
CA GLY A 28 -4.43 -4.18 -7.63
C GLY A 28 -5.11 -4.80 -6.41
N TYR A 29 -4.34 -5.10 -5.36
CA TYR A 29 -4.89 -5.62 -4.10
C TYR A 29 -5.79 -4.58 -3.41
N GLU A 30 -5.33 -3.34 -3.29
CA GLU A 30 -6.12 -2.24 -2.73
C GLU A 30 -7.36 -1.93 -3.56
N ALA A 31 -7.23 -1.94 -4.89
CA ALA A 31 -8.34 -1.75 -5.82
C ALA A 31 -9.43 -2.82 -5.60
N LYS A 32 -9.05 -4.09 -5.53
CA LYS A 32 -9.97 -5.20 -5.24
C LYS A 32 -10.61 -5.07 -3.87
N LYS A 33 -9.82 -4.77 -2.84
CA LYS A 33 -10.29 -4.61 -1.46
C LYS A 33 -11.29 -3.47 -1.30
N THR A 34 -11.01 -2.34 -1.93
CA THR A 34 -11.84 -1.13 -1.84
C THR A 34 -12.92 -1.05 -2.92
N ARG A 35 -13.00 -2.05 -3.82
CA ARG A 35 -13.88 -2.06 -5.01
C ARG A 35 -13.73 -0.79 -5.86
N ARG A 36 -12.49 -0.28 -5.96
CA ARG A 36 -12.14 0.91 -6.77
C ARG A 36 -11.21 0.50 -7.90
N SER A 37 -11.06 1.37 -8.89
CA SER A 37 -10.14 1.16 -9.99
C SER A 37 -8.69 1.45 -9.57
N ALA A 38 -7.72 0.76 -10.18
CA ALA A 38 -6.28 1.04 -10.01
C ALA A 38 -5.90 2.53 -10.16
N PRO A 39 -6.41 3.29 -11.17
CA PRO A 39 -6.13 4.72 -11.26
C PRO A 39 -6.70 5.52 -10.07
N ALA A 40 -7.85 5.12 -9.51
CA ALA A 40 -8.39 5.77 -8.31
C ALA A 40 -7.48 5.56 -7.09
N VAL A 41 -6.92 4.35 -6.94
CA VAL A 41 -5.91 4.05 -5.90
C VAL A 41 -4.64 4.88 -6.10
N LYS A 42 -4.08 4.93 -7.32
CA LYS A 42 -2.90 5.75 -7.64
C LYS A 42 -3.16 7.24 -7.33
N LYS A 43 -4.35 7.75 -7.66
CA LYS A 43 -4.77 9.13 -7.33
C LYS A 43 -4.93 9.35 -5.83
N ALA A 44 -5.47 8.39 -5.10
CA ALA A 44 -5.59 8.45 -3.64
C ALA A 44 -4.21 8.49 -2.99
N VAL A 45 -3.30 7.59 -3.36
CA VAL A 45 -1.91 7.56 -2.85
C VAL A 45 -1.20 8.88 -3.12
N LYS A 46 -1.35 9.46 -4.33
CA LYS A 46 -0.78 10.78 -4.65
C LYS A 46 -1.33 11.90 -3.75
N LYS A 47 -2.60 11.80 -3.31
CA LYS A 47 -3.27 12.83 -2.49
C LYS A 47 -3.03 12.69 -0.99
N VAL A 48 -3.07 11.47 -0.45
CA VAL A 48 -3.01 11.21 1.01
C VAL A 48 -1.69 10.59 1.48
N GLY A 49 -0.79 10.29 0.54
CA GLY A 49 0.44 9.57 0.76
C GLY A 49 0.26 8.05 0.70
N ASN A 50 1.36 7.32 0.84
CA ASN A 50 1.41 5.86 0.77
C ASN A 50 0.85 5.14 1.99
N SER A 51 0.21 5.82 2.95
CA SER A 51 -0.34 5.15 4.13
C SER A 51 -1.60 4.36 3.76
N ARG A 52 -1.57 3.03 3.92
CA ARG A 52 -2.71 2.14 3.61
C ARG A 52 -4.00 2.61 4.28
N LYS A 53 -3.95 2.92 5.58
CA LYS A 53 -5.11 3.44 6.33
C LYS A 53 -5.71 4.71 5.71
N LYS A 54 -4.87 5.65 5.27
CA LYS A 54 -5.34 6.90 4.66
C LYS A 54 -5.94 6.65 3.27
N VAL A 55 -5.30 5.78 2.48
CA VAL A 55 -5.74 5.40 1.14
C VAL A 55 -7.10 4.68 1.22
N GLU A 56 -7.21 3.68 2.09
CA GLU A 56 -8.46 2.97 2.36
C GLU A 56 -9.55 3.92 2.87
N LYS A 57 -9.27 4.82 3.83
CA LYS A 57 -10.25 5.82 4.29
C LYS A 57 -10.73 6.75 3.17
N ARG A 58 -9.88 7.03 2.18
CA ARG A 58 -10.22 7.89 1.03
C ARG A 58 -11.05 7.15 -0.03
N LEU A 59 -10.79 5.86 -0.21
CA LEU A 59 -11.42 5.00 -1.22
C LEU A 59 -12.70 4.32 -0.70
N GLY A 60 -12.74 4.04 0.61
CA GLY A 60 -13.86 3.55 1.38
C GLY A 60 -14.87 4.66 1.61
N ARG A 61 -15.92 4.62 0.79
CA ARG A 61 -17.19 5.31 0.97
C ARG A 61 -18.26 4.31 0.59
#